data_AF-A0AAJ2P782-F1
#
_entry.id   AF-A0AAJ2P782-F1
#
_cell.length_a   1.000
_cell.length_b   1.000
_cell.length_c   1.000
_cell.angle_alpha   90.00
_cell.angle_beta   90.00
_cell.angle_gamma   90.00
#
_symmetry.space_group_name_H-M   'P 1'
#
loop_
_entity.id
_entity.type
_entity.pdbx_description
1 polymer ?
#
loop_
_entity_poly.entity_id
_entity_poly.type
_entity_poly.pdbx_seq_one_letter_code
_entity_poly.pdbx_strand_id
1 'polypeptide(L)'
;MEKIAKLFQENSEQIIANVGKAGGVGLGGWIGITIGVGIILFVIGGVIALIVSKKMFEKQIRENPPITEGMIRAMYMQMGRKPSEAQIRAVMRSVKNAKK
;
A
#
# COMPACT_ATOMS: atom_id res chain seq x y z
N MET A 1 24.72 -42.99 43.04
CA MET A 1 25.22 -41.69 42.53
C MET A 1 25.39 -41.70 41.01
N GLU A 2 26.00 -42.73 40.41
CA GLU A 2 26.18 -42.83 38.94
C GLU A 2 24.86 -42.82 38.13
N LYS A 3 23.80 -43.45 38.62
CA LYS A 3 22.52 -43.52 37.90
C LYS A 3 21.83 -42.16 37.76
N ILE A 4 22.00 -41.31 38.78
CA ILE A 4 21.49 -39.93 38.78
C ILE A 4 22.32 -39.10 37.80
N ALA A 5 23.65 -39.24 37.81
CA ALA A 5 24.52 -38.56 36.86
C ALA A 5 24.20 -38.92 35.39
N LYS A 6 23.93 -40.19 35.11
CA LYS A 6 23.51 -40.65 33.76
C LYS A 6 22.17 -40.08 33.33
N LEU A 7 21.18 -40.06 34.23
CA LEU A 7 19.89 -39.43 33.95
C LEU A 7 20.02 -37.94 33.66
N PHE A 8 20.87 -37.22 34.39
CA PHE A 8 21.14 -35.81 34.11
C PHE A 8 21.86 -35.60 32.78
N GLN A 9 22.81 -36.48 32.45
CA GLN A 9 23.52 -36.40 31.16
C GLN A 9 22.57 -36.66 29.98
N GLU A 10 21.79 -37.74 30.04
CA GLU A 10 20.82 -38.12 29.00
C GLU A 10 19.75 -37.05 28.78
N ASN A 11 19.26 -36.44 29.87
CA ASN A 11 18.31 -35.34 29.81
C ASN A 11 18.95 -34.07 29.21
N SER A 12 20.21 -33.76 29.53
CA SER A 12 20.93 -32.61 28.95
C SER A 12 21.16 -32.75 27.45
N GLU A 13 21.49 -33.95 26.95
CA GLU A 13 21.64 -34.22 25.53
C GLU A 13 20.29 -34.13 24.78
N GLN A 14 19.21 -34.64 25.38
CA GLN A 14 17.86 -34.47 24.84
C GLN A 14 17.43 -33.00 24.79
N ILE A 15 17.71 -32.22 25.84
CA ILE A 15 17.39 -30.79 25.88
C ILE A 15 18.15 -30.06 24.77
N ILE A 16 19.45 -30.30 24.59
CA ILE A 16 20.26 -29.66 23.55
C ILE A 16 19.78 -30.07 22.14
N ALA A 17 19.40 -31.34 21.95
CA ALA A 17 18.83 -31.83 20.69
C ALA A 17 17.45 -31.22 20.35
N ASN A 18 16.69 -30.81 21.37
CA ASN A 18 15.37 -30.19 21.23
C ASN A 18 15.44 -28.66 21.15
N VAL A 19 16.45 -28.03 21.76
CA VAL A 19 16.71 -26.58 21.71
C VAL A 19 16.99 -26.11 20.27
N GLY A 20 17.64 -26.92 19.44
CA GLY A 20 17.83 -26.65 18.01
C GLY A 20 16.57 -26.83 17.14
N LYS A 21 15.47 -27.34 17.73
CA LYS A 21 14.21 -27.69 17.05
C LYS A 21 13.01 -26.92 17.61
N ALA A 22 13.18 -25.72 18.15
CA ALA A 22 12.04 -24.86 18.48
C ALA A 22 11.18 -24.62 17.20
N GLY A 23 10.08 -25.36 17.07
CA GLY A 23 9.15 -25.30 15.92
C GLY A 23 9.55 -26.13 14.69
N GLY A 24 10.57 -26.99 14.76
CA GLY A 24 10.96 -27.84 13.61
C GLY A 24 11.69 -27.12 12.46
N VAL A 25 11.97 -25.83 12.60
CA VAL A 25 12.73 -25.02 11.63
C VAL A 25 13.89 -24.35 12.37
N GLY A 26 15.13 -24.59 11.94
CA GLY A 26 16.31 -23.97 12.54
C GLY A 26 16.36 -22.46 12.36
N LEU A 27 17.29 -21.77 13.05
CA LEU A 27 17.42 -20.31 13.01
C LEU A 27 17.51 -19.72 11.58
N GLY A 28 18.19 -20.42 10.66
CA GLY A 28 18.26 -20.03 9.24
C GLY A 28 16.92 -20.11 8.50
N GLY A 29 16.05 -21.04 8.90
CA GLY A 29 14.71 -21.18 8.32
C GLY A 29 13.80 -20.01 8.68
N TRP A 30 13.85 -19.54 9.93
CA TRP A 30 13.09 -18.36 10.37
C TRP A 30 13.50 -17.08 9.65
N ILE A 31 14.79 -16.91 9.40
CA ILE A 31 15.32 -15.76 8.63
C ILE A 31 14.78 -15.82 7.19
N GLY A 32 14.85 -16.99 6.55
CA GLY A 32 14.33 -17.18 5.19
C GLY A 32 12.82 -16.91 5.08
N ILE A 33 12.02 -17.44 6.02
CA ILE A 33 10.57 -17.22 6.07
C ILE A 33 10.26 -15.72 6.24
N THR A 34 10.95 -15.04 7.15
CA THR A 34 10.70 -13.62 7.42
C THR A 34 10.98 -12.76 6.19
N ILE A 35 12.10 -13.00 5.51
CA ILE A 35 12.46 -12.26 4.28
C ILE A 35 11.47 -12.58 3.17
N GLY A 36 11.13 -13.86 2.97
CA GLY A 36 10.19 -14.28 1.93
C GLY A 36 8.80 -13.65 2.12
N VAL A 37 8.27 -13.70 3.36
CA VAL A 37 6.99 -13.06 3.70
C VAL A 37 7.08 -11.55 3.55
N GLY A 38 8.18 -10.92 3.96
CA GLY A 38 8.40 -9.48 3.82
C GLY A 38 8.33 -9.02 2.37
N ILE A 39 8.98 -9.74 1.45
CA ILE A 39 8.95 -9.42 0.00
C ILE A 39 7.53 -9.57 -0.57
N ILE A 40 6.85 -10.67 -0.23
CA ILE A 40 5.48 -10.92 -0.70
C ILE A 40 4.53 -9.82 -0.22
N LEU A 41 4.59 -9.47 1.06
CA LEU A 41 3.77 -8.40 1.64
C LEU A 41 4.12 -7.03 1.06
N PHE A 42 5.39 -6.76 0.75
CA PHE A 42 5.78 -5.51 0.11
C PHE A 42 5.20 -5.38 -1.30
N VAL A 43 5.25 -6.44 -2.09
CA VAL A 43 4.68 -6.44 -3.45
C VAL A 43 3.16 -6.30 -3.40
N ILE A 44 2.49 -7.11 -2.57
CA ILE A 44 1.02 -7.05 -2.44
C ILE A 44 0.58 -5.70 -1.87
N GLY A 45 1.25 -5.23 -0.82
CA GLY A 45 1.00 -3.93 -0.19
C GLY A 45 1.20 -2.77 -1.16
N GLY A 46 2.25 -2.82 -1.99
CA GLY A 46 2.49 -1.84 -3.05
C GLY A 46 1.37 -1.81 -4.09
N VAL A 47 0.93 -2.97 -4.58
CA VAL A 47 -0.17 -3.05 -5.55
C VAL A 47 -1.49 -2.53 -4.96
N ILE A 48 -1.81 -2.91 -3.72
CA ILE A 48 -3.01 -2.44 -3.02
C ILE A 48 -2.93 -0.92 -2.80
N ALA A 49 -1.79 -0.39 -2.36
CA ALA A 49 -1.59 1.03 -2.13
C ALA A 49 -1.82 1.85 -3.40
N LEU A 50 -1.33 1.40 -4.56
CA LEU A 50 -1.55 2.08 -5.84
C LEU A 50 -3.03 2.13 -6.23
N ILE A 51 -3.76 1.02 -6.05
CA ILE A 51 -5.19 0.94 -6.40
C ILE A 51 -6.03 1.79 -5.46
N VAL A 52 -5.79 1.69 -4.14
CA VAL A 52 -6.51 2.46 -3.13
C VAL A 52 -6.24 3.96 -3.30
N SER A 53 -4.99 4.34 -3.51
CA SER A 53 -4.59 5.72 -3.78
C SER A 53 -5.36 6.29 -4.98
N LYS A 54 -5.42 5.58 -6.10
CA LYS A 54 -6.23 5.99 -7.27
C LYS A 54 -7.69 6.23 -6.91
N LYS A 55 -8.33 5.30 -6.20
CA LYS A 55 -9.74 5.44 -5.80
C LYS A 55 -9.96 6.62 -4.86
N MET A 56 -9.04 6.84 -3.92
CA MET A 56 -9.11 7.98 -3.00
C MET A 56 -8.98 9.31 -3.73
N PHE A 57 -8.02 9.45 -4.65
CA PHE A 57 -7.86 10.67 -5.43
C PHE A 57 -9.07 10.90 -6.35
N GLU A 58 -9.59 9.86 -6.99
CA GLU A 58 -10.77 9.99 -7.83
C GLU A 58 -11.99 10.48 -7.05
N LYS A 59 -12.21 9.93 -5.84
CA LYS A 59 -13.27 10.36 -4.95
C LYS A 59 -13.11 11.83 -4.55
N GLN A 60 -11.90 12.24 -4.16
CA GLN A 60 -11.61 13.63 -3.80
C GLN A 60 -11.86 14.61 -4.95
N ILE A 61 -11.40 14.29 -6.17
CA ILE A 61 -11.62 15.13 -7.36
C ILE A 61 -13.10 15.18 -7.75
N ARG A 62 -13.87 14.12 -7.46
CA ARG A 62 -15.32 14.10 -7.72
C ARG A 62 -16.09 14.98 -6.74
N GLU A 63 -15.71 14.95 -5.46
CA GLU A 63 -16.34 15.75 -4.41
C GLU A 63 -15.94 17.23 -4.50
N ASN A 64 -14.69 17.53 -4.85
CA ASN A 64 -14.16 18.87 -5.04
C ASN A 64 -13.51 19.00 -6.43
N PRO A 65 -14.28 19.35 -7.48
CA PRO A 65 -13.77 19.42 -8.85
C PRO A 65 -12.70 20.52 -8.98
N PRO A 66 -11.58 20.25 -9.68
CA PRO A 66 -10.44 21.17 -9.77
C PRO A 66 -10.68 22.35 -10.72
N ILE A 67 -11.79 22.36 -11.46
CA ILE A 67 -12.14 23.40 -12.42
C ILE A 67 -13.57 23.87 -12.13
N THR A 68 -13.72 25.18 -11.90
CA THR A 68 -15.00 25.86 -11.68
C THR A 68 -15.28 26.86 -12.80
N GLU A 69 -16.53 27.31 -12.94
CA GLU A 69 -16.92 28.32 -13.93
C GLU A 69 -16.14 29.63 -13.78
N GLY A 70 -15.84 30.03 -12.54
CA GLY A 70 -15.01 31.19 -12.23
C GLY A 70 -13.56 31.03 -12.69
N MET A 71 -12.98 29.84 -12.53
CA MET A 71 -11.63 29.53 -13.05
C MET A 71 -11.60 29.55 -14.58
N ILE A 72 -12.62 29.00 -15.23
CA ILE A 72 -12.74 29.05 -16.70
C ILE A 72 -12.84 30.52 -17.15
N ARG A 73 -13.65 31.34 -16.46
CA ARG A 73 -13.76 32.77 -16.75
C ARG A 73 -12.41 33.49 -16.59
N ALA A 74 -11.71 33.25 -15.49
CA ALA A 74 -10.38 33.81 -15.23
C ALA A 74 -9.37 33.40 -16.33
N MET A 75 -9.42 32.14 -16.78
CA MET A 75 -8.58 31.65 -17.87
C MET A 75 -8.86 32.37 -19.19
N TYR A 76 -10.13 32.57 -19.57
CA TYR A 76 -10.48 33.36 -20.75
C TYR A 76 -10.05 34.83 -20.62
N MET A 77 -10.23 35.42 -19.44
CA MET A 77 -9.82 36.81 -19.18
C MET A 77 -8.29 36.98 -19.29
N GLN A 78 -7.50 35.99 -18.87
CA GLN A 78 -6.04 35.98 -19.09
C GLN A 78 -5.67 35.94 -20.57
N MET A 79 -6.51 35.32 -21.41
CA MET A 79 -6.35 35.31 -22.86
C MET A 79 -6.90 36.56 -23.56
N GLY A 80 -7.29 37.60 -22.80
CA GLY A 80 -7.84 38.84 -23.33
C GLY A 80 -9.25 38.70 -23.93
N ARG A 81 -9.94 37.57 -23.69
CA ARG A 81 -11.30 37.33 -24.19
C ARG A 81 -12.30 37.42 -23.03
N LYS A 82 -13.39 38.15 -23.24
CA LYS A 82 -14.55 38.11 -22.34
C LYS A 82 -15.48 36.98 -22.79
N PRO A 83 -15.53 35.83 -22.08
CA PRO A 83 -16.36 34.70 -22.50
C PRO A 83 -17.83 34.99 -22.18
N SER A 84 -18.75 34.41 -22.96
CA SER A 84 -20.18 34.37 -22.60
C SER A 84 -20.49 33.23 -21.62
N GLU A 85 -21.49 33.38 -20.75
CA GLU A 85 -21.90 32.34 -19.79
C GLU A 85 -22.26 31.01 -20.46
N ALA A 86 -22.79 31.05 -21.68
CA ALA A 86 -23.10 29.87 -22.46
C ALA A 86 -21.83 29.12 -22.90
N GLN A 87 -20.79 29.84 -23.31
CA GLN A 87 -19.49 29.26 -23.66
C GLN A 87 -18.79 28.67 -22.44
N ILE A 88 -18.84 29.34 -21.29
CA ILE A 88 -18.27 28.84 -20.03
C ILE A 88 -18.92 27.49 -19.66
N ARG A 89 -20.26 27.41 -19.72
CA ARG A 89 -20.99 26.16 -19.45
C ARG A 89 -20.70 25.06 -20.48
N ALA A 90 -20.51 25.41 -21.75
CA ALA A 90 -20.14 24.45 -22.78
C ALA A 90 -18.76 23.82 -22.51
N VAL A 91 -17.79 24.65 -22.08
CA VAL A 91 -16.46 24.19 -21.68
C VAL A 91 -16.51 23.38 -20.39
N MET A 92 -17.28 23.81 -19.39
CA MET A 92 -17.42 23.04 -18.13
C MET A 92 -17.98 21.63 -18.39
N ARG A 93 -18.91 21.50 -19.35
CA ARG A 93 -19.45 20.21 -19.79
C ARG A 93 -18.41 19.36 -20.52
N SER A 94 -17.58 19.95 -21.40
CA SER A 94 -16.53 19.20 -22.10
C SER A 94 -15.46 18.71 -21.14
N VAL A 95 -15.06 19.52 -20.15
CA VAL A 95 -14.13 19.14 -19.07
C VAL A 95 -14.68 17.98 -18.24
N LYS A 96 -15.97 18.03 -17.87
CA LYS A 96 -16.62 16.94 -17.13
C LYS A 96 -16.68 15.64 -17.95
N ASN A 97 -16.92 15.74 -19.25
CA ASN A 97 -17.03 14.60 -20.15
C ASN A 97 -15.66 13.97 -20.48
N ALA A 98 -14.58 14.75 -20.48
CA ALA A 98 -13.21 14.25 -20.68
C ALA A 98 -12.69 13.37 -19.53
N LYS A 99 -13.39 13.37 -18.38
CA LYS A 99 -13.07 12.55 -17.20
C LYS A 99 -13.78 11.17 -17.22
N LYS A 100 -14.54 10.84 -18.27
CA LYS A 100 -15.22 9.56 -18.44
C LYS A 100 -14.31 8.56 -19.14
#